data_AF-A0A348P5B5-F1
#
_entry.id   AF-A0A348P5B5-F1
#
_cell.length_a   1.000
_cell.length_b   1.000
_cell.length_c   1.000
_cell.angle_alpha   90.00
_cell.angle_beta   90.00
_cell.angle_gamma   90.00
#
_symmetry.space_group_name_H-M   'P 1'
#
loop_
_entity.id
_entity.type
_entity.pdbx_description
1 polymer ?
#
loop_
_entity_poly.entity_id
_entity_poly.type
_entity_poly.pdbx_seq_one_letter_code
_entity_poly.pdbx_strand_id
1 'polypeptide(L)'
;MPRPKKFATEKPKNTKATVKRLIQYIGKQKKLLVGMIIFVILSSVAMVAVSVFIQPIVDKLLIPAVGKGFSFELFKPMKKSFIIMASIFTVALVASYGKAKCSVYLTQRTLNTLRRDLFNSVSDFPISFFDSVPNGEIMSRFTNDVESLRAFLSQGLSQLISSAITIVGSFCIMLYYSPLLTVLVVVMVLFMIFIVTKLGKKSSFYFKKQQQNIGVVNGFIEETIEGQKVVKVFNHEEKIKEHFGEINENLRKASTGANTFASILFPLMGNLSHINYAITAALGGVLAIKGALTAGGIVAFLT
;
A
#
# COMPACT_ATOMS: atom_id res chain seq x y z
N MET A 1 35.07 -19.25 -13.36
CA MET A 1 34.19 -19.27 -12.17
C MET A 1 32.75 -19.50 -12.61
N PRO A 2 31.93 -20.29 -11.91
CA PRO A 2 30.51 -20.39 -12.23
C PRO A 2 29.82 -19.06 -11.90
N ARG A 3 29.10 -18.51 -12.88
CA ARG A 3 28.39 -17.23 -12.78
C ARG A 3 27.50 -17.19 -11.53
N PRO A 4 27.47 -16.09 -10.75
CA PRO A 4 26.46 -15.92 -9.71
C PRO A 4 25.08 -15.99 -10.38
N LYS A 5 24.27 -16.98 -9.99
CA LYS A 5 22.89 -17.09 -10.47
C LYS A 5 22.17 -15.80 -10.10
N LYS A 6 21.69 -15.08 -11.13
CA LYS A 6 20.87 -13.88 -11.00
C LYS A 6 19.83 -14.08 -9.90
N PHE A 7 19.66 -13.08 -9.05
CA PHE A 7 18.55 -12.91 -8.10
C PHE A 7 17.22 -12.77 -8.87
N ALA A 8 16.82 -13.83 -9.58
CA ALA A 8 15.48 -13.97 -10.09
C ALA A 8 14.62 -14.31 -8.89
N THR A 9 13.67 -13.42 -8.57
CA THR A 9 12.58 -13.71 -7.66
C THR A 9 11.85 -14.96 -8.16
N GLU A 10 12.24 -16.13 -7.67
CA GLU A 10 11.65 -17.40 -8.06
C GLU A 10 10.17 -17.37 -7.69
N LYS A 11 9.30 -17.57 -8.68
CA LYS A 11 7.87 -17.70 -8.42
C LYS A 11 7.67 -18.88 -7.48
N PRO A 12 6.88 -18.72 -6.40
CA PRO A 12 6.65 -19.82 -5.46
C PRO A 12 6.05 -21.03 -6.18
N LYS A 13 6.73 -22.18 -6.08
CA LYS A 13 6.27 -23.47 -6.66
C LYS A 13 4.87 -23.87 -6.15
N ASN A 14 4.53 -23.47 -4.92
CA ASN A 14 3.19 -23.68 -4.34
C ASN A 14 2.81 -22.53 -3.39
N THR A 15 2.15 -21.49 -3.93
CA THR A 15 1.72 -20.29 -3.18
C THR A 15 0.88 -20.63 -1.96
N LYS A 16 -0.09 -21.55 -2.10
CA LYS A 16 -1.02 -21.91 -1.02
C LYS A 16 -0.29 -22.54 0.17
N ALA A 17 0.65 -23.46 -0.08
CA ALA A 17 1.42 -24.11 0.98
C ALA A 17 2.31 -23.10 1.73
N THR A 18 2.98 -22.20 1.01
CA THR A 18 3.82 -21.16 1.61
C THR A 18 3.02 -20.19 2.47
N VAL A 19 1.86 -19.73 1.98
CA VAL A 19 0.94 -18.87 2.75
C VAL A 19 0.44 -19.59 4.00
N LYS A 20 0.05 -20.87 3.88
CA LYS A 20 -0.38 -21.67 5.03
C LYS A 20 0.73 -21.78 6.08
N ARG A 21 1.98 -22.01 5.66
CA ARG A 21 3.14 -22.09 6.56
C ARG A 21 3.39 -20.75 7.26
N LEU A 22 3.29 -19.63 6.54
CA LEU A 22 3.38 -18.29 7.12
C LEU A 22 2.29 -18.04 8.16
N ILE A 23 1.03 -18.38 7.84
CA ILE A 23 -0.09 -18.26 8.77
C ILE A 23 0.12 -19.14 10.01
N GLN A 24 0.73 -20.32 9.88
CA GLN A 24 1.08 -21.16 11.04
C GLN A 24 2.13 -20.49 11.94
N TYR A 25 3.14 -19.83 11.36
CA TYR A 25 4.14 -19.07 12.14
C TYR A 25 3.50 -17.89 12.90
N ILE A 26 2.65 -17.11 12.23
CA ILE A 26 1.89 -16.02 12.86
C ILE A 26 0.92 -16.59 13.91
N GLY A 27 0.31 -17.73 13.61
CA GLY A 27 -0.63 -18.46 14.45
C GLY A 27 -0.03 -19.05 15.72
N LYS A 28 1.30 -19.05 15.90
CA LYS A 28 1.93 -19.31 17.21
C LYS A 28 1.59 -18.21 18.22
N GLN A 29 1.29 -17.00 17.77
CA GLN A 29 0.95 -15.83 18.60
C GLN A 29 -0.54 -15.45 18.50
N LYS A 30 -1.46 -16.42 18.64
CA LYS A 30 -2.91 -16.23 18.45
C LYS A 30 -3.50 -15.05 19.23
N LYS A 31 -3.08 -14.84 20.48
CA LYS A 31 -3.59 -13.76 21.33
C LYS A 31 -3.31 -12.37 20.74
N LEU A 32 -2.09 -12.16 20.24
CA LEU A 32 -1.69 -10.89 19.62
C LEU A 32 -2.36 -10.69 18.26
N LEU A 33 -2.52 -11.77 17.48
CA LEU A 33 -3.22 -11.73 16.20
C LEU A 33 -4.70 -11.36 16.37
N VAL A 34 -5.41 -12.03 17.28
CA VAL A 34 -6.83 -11.74 17.57
C VAL A 34 -6.99 -10.33 18.12
N GLY A 35 -6.13 -9.91 19.07
CA GLY A 35 -6.14 -8.54 19.59
C GLY A 35 -5.92 -7.50 18.49
N MET A 36 -4.95 -7.74 17.60
CA MET A 36 -4.71 -6.88 16.43
C MET A 36 -5.95 -6.78 15.54
N ILE A 37 -6.58 -7.90 15.18
CA ILE A 37 -7.77 -7.93 14.32
C ILE A 37 -8.92 -7.12 14.97
N ILE A 38 -9.17 -7.31 16.26
CA ILE A 38 -10.20 -6.56 16.99
C ILE A 38 -9.91 -5.06 16.95
N PHE A 39 -8.67 -4.64 17.25
CA PHE A 39 -8.30 -3.23 17.21
C PHE A 39 -8.34 -2.63 15.81
N VAL A 40 -7.97 -3.40 14.77
CA VAL A 40 -8.13 -2.98 13.37
C VAL A 40 -9.60 -2.69 13.09
N ILE A 41 -10.48 -3.67 13.35
CA ILE A 41 -11.92 -3.53 13.11
C ILE A 41 -12.47 -2.32 13.86
N LEU A 42 -12.16 -2.19 15.15
CA LEU A 42 -12.62 -1.08 15.97
C LEU A 42 -12.12 0.27 15.43
N SER A 43 -10.84 0.36 15.05
CA SER A 43 -10.28 1.60 14.50
C SER A 43 -10.88 1.96 13.13
N SER A 44 -11.10 0.97 12.25
CA SER A 44 -11.65 1.18 10.91
C SER A 44 -13.12 1.57 10.97
N VAL A 45 -13.92 0.90 11.82
CA VAL A 45 -15.33 1.25 12.04
C VAL A 45 -15.45 2.63 12.68
N ALA A 46 -14.60 2.96 13.65
CA ALA A 46 -14.60 4.28 14.27
C ALA A 46 -14.25 5.38 13.24
N MET A 47 -13.26 5.17 12.37
CA MET A 47 -12.92 6.09 11.28
C MET A 47 -14.09 6.33 10.33
N VAL A 48 -14.78 5.25 9.93
CA VAL A 48 -15.96 5.34 9.06
C VAL A 48 -17.12 6.05 9.78
N ALA A 49 -17.31 5.78 11.08
CA ALA A 49 -18.32 6.45 11.89
C ALA A 49 -18.05 7.95 12.01
N VAL A 50 -16.78 8.37 12.15
CA VAL A 50 -16.40 9.78 12.17
C VAL A 50 -16.90 10.51 10.92
N SER A 51 -16.73 9.94 9.73
CA SER A 51 -17.22 10.55 8.47
C SER A 51 -18.73 10.74 8.49
N VAL A 52 -19.49 9.75 8.97
CA VAL A 52 -20.95 9.83 9.08
C VAL A 52 -21.39 10.89 10.09
N PHE A 53 -20.65 11.08 11.18
CA PHE A 53 -20.97 12.06 12.23
C PHE A 53 -20.83 13.53 11.77
N ILE A 54 -20.24 13.78 10.59
CA ILE A 54 -20.20 15.12 10.00
C ILE A 54 -21.60 15.59 9.58
N GLN A 55 -22.44 14.69 9.07
CA GLN A 55 -23.80 15.04 8.63
C GLN A 55 -24.65 15.74 9.70
N PRO A 56 -24.87 15.17 10.91
CA PRO A 56 -25.72 15.81 11.90
C PRO A 56 -25.14 17.13 12.41
N ILE A 57 -23.83 17.34 12.31
CA ILE A 57 -23.20 18.64 12.60
C ILE A 57 -23.59 19.62 11.51
N VAL A 58 -23.43 19.27 10.23
CA VAL A 58 -23.79 20.15 9.12
C VAL A 58 -25.29 20.50 9.16
N ASP A 59 -26.15 19.50 9.27
CA ASP A 59 -27.61 19.67 9.19
C ASP A 59 -28.19 20.44 10.39
N LYS A 60 -27.65 20.23 11.61
CA LYS A 60 -28.21 20.83 12.83
C LYS A 60 -27.47 22.09 13.32
N LEU A 61 -26.21 22.29 12.93
CA LEU A 61 -25.41 23.47 13.31
C LEU A 61 -25.28 24.45 12.17
N LEU A 62 -24.73 24.01 11.04
CA LEU A 62 -24.26 24.94 10.01
C LEU A 62 -25.44 25.56 9.26
N ILE A 63 -26.42 24.75 8.86
CA ILE A 63 -27.59 25.27 8.12
C ILE A 63 -28.43 26.26 8.96
N PRO A 64 -28.74 26.01 10.26
CA PRO A 64 -29.51 26.95 11.06
C PRO A 64 -28.69 28.16 11.57
N ALA A 65 -27.36 28.05 11.65
CA ALA A 65 -26.47 29.16 12.02
C ALA A 65 -26.23 30.14 10.86
N VAL A 66 -26.40 29.70 9.61
CA VAL A 66 -26.41 30.58 8.43
C VAL A 66 -27.64 31.49 8.52
N GLY A 67 -27.42 32.73 8.97
CA GLY A 67 -28.45 33.78 9.07
C GLY A 67 -28.84 34.21 10.48
N LYS A 68 -28.61 33.38 11.52
CA LYS A 68 -28.91 33.73 12.93
C LYS A 68 -27.68 34.06 13.79
N GLY A 69 -26.47 33.79 13.29
CA GLY A 69 -25.23 33.89 14.06
C GLY A 69 -25.05 32.72 15.04
N PHE A 70 -23.84 32.52 15.55
CA PHE A 70 -23.55 31.46 16.51
C PHE A 70 -24.05 31.85 17.92
N SER A 71 -25.34 31.64 18.20
CA SER A 71 -25.92 31.89 19.52
C SER A 71 -25.62 30.75 20.51
N PHE A 72 -25.40 31.07 21.78
CA PHE A 72 -25.12 30.10 22.86
C PHE A 72 -26.26 29.09 23.10
N GLU A 73 -27.49 29.42 22.68
CA GLU A 73 -28.64 28.50 22.75
C GLU A 73 -28.58 27.36 21.72
N LEU A 74 -27.92 27.54 20.56
CA LEU A 74 -27.63 26.44 19.62
C LEU A 74 -26.61 25.44 20.22
N PHE A 75 -25.72 25.90 21.10
CA PHE A 75 -24.67 25.07 21.70
C PHE A 75 -25.19 24.07 22.76
N LYS A 76 -26.33 24.37 23.41
CA LYS A 76 -26.92 23.53 24.48
C LYS A 76 -27.27 22.10 24.01
N PRO A 77 -28.01 21.89 22.90
CA PRO A 77 -28.24 20.54 22.36
C PRO A 77 -26.98 19.92 21.73
N MET A 78 -25.97 20.73 21.40
CA MET A 78 -24.76 20.31 20.68
C MET A 78 -23.59 19.87 21.54
N LYS A 79 -23.55 20.25 22.82
CA LYS A 79 -22.54 19.75 23.76
C LYS A 79 -22.49 18.21 23.73
N LYS A 80 -23.66 17.56 23.63
CA LYS A 80 -23.78 16.11 23.47
C LYS A 80 -23.15 15.60 22.17
N SER A 81 -23.44 16.21 21.02
CA SER A 81 -22.87 15.80 19.72
C SER A 81 -21.34 15.95 19.67
N PHE A 82 -20.79 17.05 20.20
CA PHE A 82 -19.35 17.24 20.30
C PHE A 82 -18.69 16.24 21.25
N ILE A 83 -19.32 15.93 22.39
CA ILE A 83 -18.83 14.91 23.33
C ILE A 83 -18.86 13.52 22.68
N ILE A 84 -19.90 13.18 21.92
CA ILE A 84 -19.99 11.91 21.18
C ILE A 84 -18.90 11.85 20.11
N MET A 85 -18.68 12.93 19.35
CA MET A 85 -17.62 12.96 18.36
C MET A 85 -16.23 12.82 19.01
N ALA A 86 -15.98 13.56 20.09
CA ALA A 86 -14.73 13.47 20.84
C ALA A 86 -14.52 12.07 21.43
N SER A 87 -15.58 11.40 21.90
CA SER A 87 -15.48 10.03 22.41
C SER A 87 -15.17 9.04 21.28
N ILE A 88 -15.80 9.17 20.11
CA ILE A 88 -15.50 8.34 18.93
C ILE A 88 -14.04 8.55 18.47
N PHE A 89 -13.56 9.80 18.41
CA PHE A 89 -12.16 10.08 18.09
C PHE A 89 -11.20 9.48 19.11
N THR A 90 -11.55 9.56 20.39
CA THR A 90 -10.75 8.98 21.47
C THR A 90 -10.70 7.45 21.34
N VAL A 91 -11.84 6.81 21.06
CA VAL A 91 -11.91 5.37 20.79
C VAL A 91 -11.09 5.01 19.55
N ALA A 92 -11.18 5.79 18.46
CA ALA A 92 -10.40 5.57 17.25
C ALA A 92 -8.90 5.66 17.52
N LEU A 93 -8.46 6.66 18.29
CA LEU A 93 -7.07 6.85 18.71
C LEU A 93 -6.56 5.70 19.56
N VAL A 94 -7.31 5.32 20.61
CA VAL A 94 -6.96 4.20 21.49
C VAL A 94 -6.92 2.89 20.71
N ALA A 95 -7.89 2.65 19.83
CA ALA A 95 -7.92 1.47 18.98
C ALA A 95 -6.77 1.44 17.99
N SER A 96 -6.43 2.57 17.37
CA SER A 96 -5.30 2.68 16.44
C SER A 96 -3.96 2.45 17.16
N TYR A 97 -3.80 2.98 18.38
CA TYR A 97 -2.63 2.73 19.21
C TYR A 97 -2.54 1.24 19.63
N GLY A 98 -3.66 0.65 20.06
CA GLY A 98 -3.77 -0.78 20.37
C GLY A 98 -3.38 -1.66 19.18
N LYS A 99 -3.91 -1.34 17.99
CA LYS A 99 -3.54 -1.97 16.72
C LYS A 99 -2.04 -1.90 16.47
N ALA A 100 -1.46 -0.70 16.54
CA ALA A 100 -0.03 -0.49 16.28
C ALA A 100 0.84 -1.28 17.26
N LYS A 101 0.51 -1.23 18.55
CA LYS A 101 1.21 -1.96 19.60
C LYS A 101 1.14 -3.48 19.36
N CYS A 102 -0.07 -4.03 19.15
CA CYS A 102 -0.24 -5.45 18.85
C CYS A 102 0.53 -5.88 17.60
N SER A 103 0.51 -5.07 16.53
CA SER A 103 1.23 -5.35 15.29
C SER A 103 2.75 -5.43 15.50
N VAL A 104 3.33 -4.50 16.26
CA VAL A 104 4.77 -4.51 16.58
C VAL A 104 5.16 -5.76 17.37
N TYR A 105 4.42 -6.10 18.43
CA TYR A 105 4.72 -7.31 19.21
C TYR A 105 4.51 -8.60 18.42
N LEU A 106 3.43 -8.69 17.62
CA LEU A 106 3.15 -9.82 16.75
C LEU A 106 4.32 -10.03 15.77
N THR A 107 4.73 -8.96 15.11
CA THR A 107 5.81 -8.97 14.12
C THR A 107 7.11 -9.40 14.76
N GLN A 108 7.55 -8.73 15.84
CA GLN A 108 8.86 -9.00 16.44
C GLN A 108 8.95 -10.42 17.02
N ARG A 109 7.88 -10.93 17.66
CA ARG A 109 7.86 -12.31 18.17
C ARG A 109 7.87 -13.36 17.06
N THR A 110 7.14 -13.09 15.97
CA THR A 110 7.11 -13.99 14.81
C THR A 110 8.49 -14.03 14.15
N LEU A 111 9.13 -12.87 13.94
CA LEU A 111 10.48 -12.79 13.38
C LEU A 111 11.53 -13.42 14.27
N ASN A 112 11.45 -13.24 15.59
CA ASN A 112 12.39 -13.89 16.51
C ASN A 112 12.32 -15.43 16.40
N THR A 113 11.09 -15.96 16.31
CA THR A 113 10.88 -17.40 16.11
C THR A 113 11.42 -17.85 14.75
N LEU A 114 11.14 -17.07 13.70
CA LEU A 114 11.57 -17.39 12.34
C LEU A 114 13.10 -17.34 12.19
N ARG A 115 13.77 -16.34 12.76
CA ARG A 115 15.24 -16.24 12.78
C ARG A 115 15.88 -17.38 13.57
N ARG A 116 15.29 -17.77 14.70
CA ARG A 116 15.79 -18.91 15.49
C ARG A 116 15.64 -20.22 14.72
N ASP A 117 14.48 -20.46 14.10
CA ASP A 117 14.24 -21.67 13.31
C ASP A 117 15.16 -21.70 12.06
N LEU A 118 15.38 -20.55 11.41
CA LEU A 118 16.34 -20.43 10.30
C LEU A 118 17.78 -20.70 10.74
N PHE A 119 18.21 -20.11 11.86
CA PHE A 119 19.55 -20.29 12.39
C PHE A 119 19.81 -21.77 12.71
N ASN A 120 18.92 -22.40 13.47
CA ASN A 120 19.03 -23.83 13.80
C ASN A 120 19.08 -24.69 12.52
N SER A 121 18.20 -24.40 11.55
CA SER A 121 18.17 -25.17 10.29
C SER A 121 19.48 -25.05 9.50
N VAL A 122 20.08 -23.85 9.47
CA VAL A 122 21.34 -23.63 8.75
C VAL A 122 22.53 -24.23 9.50
N SER A 123 22.53 -24.22 10.83
CA SER A 123 23.56 -24.88 11.64
C SER A 123 23.61 -26.40 11.44
N ASP A 124 22.48 -27.02 11.09
CA ASP A 124 22.38 -28.47 10.85
C ASP A 124 22.77 -28.88 9.42
N PHE A 125 23.12 -27.93 8.54
CA PHE A 125 23.48 -28.24 7.16
C PHE A 125 24.89 -28.83 7.03
N PRO A 126 25.11 -29.80 6.12
CA PRO A 126 26.43 -30.36 5.88
C PRO A 126 27.38 -29.30 5.31
N ILE A 127 28.68 -29.42 5.57
CA ILE A 127 29.72 -28.50 5.08
C ILE A 127 29.64 -28.33 3.56
N SER A 128 29.30 -29.39 2.82
CA SER A 128 29.13 -29.37 1.36
C SER A 128 28.08 -28.35 0.86
N PHE A 129 27.09 -28.00 1.69
CA PHE A 129 26.13 -26.94 1.36
C PHE A 129 26.81 -25.57 1.34
N PHE A 130 27.69 -25.30 2.31
CA PHE A 130 28.41 -24.03 2.42
C PHE A 130 29.48 -23.87 1.33
N ASP A 131 30.02 -24.97 0.81
CA ASP A 131 30.92 -24.95 -0.37
C ASP A 131 30.17 -24.62 -1.67
N SER A 132 28.87 -24.93 -1.72
CA SER A 132 28.04 -24.80 -2.93
C SER A 132 27.28 -23.47 -3.01
N VAL A 133 27.06 -22.80 -1.88
CA VAL A 133 26.21 -21.60 -1.76
C VAL A 133 27.03 -20.42 -1.26
N PRO A 134 27.07 -19.28 -1.99
CA PRO A 134 27.81 -18.11 -1.53
C PRO A 134 27.29 -17.58 -0.18
N ASN A 135 28.19 -17.22 0.73
CA ASN A 135 27.84 -16.65 2.03
C ASN A 135 26.90 -15.43 1.94
N GLY A 136 27.03 -14.63 0.87
CA GLY A 136 26.14 -13.49 0.61
C GLY A 136 24.69 -13.89 0.34
N GLU A 137 24.45 -15.04 -0.28
CA GLU A 137 23.09 -15.55 -0.53
C GLU A 137 22.43 -15.95 0.80
N ILE A 138 23.17 -16.64 1.67
CA ILE A 138 22.70 -17.02 3.00
C ILE A 138 22.35 -15.76 3.80
N MET A 139 23.26 -14.78 3.87
CA MET A 139 23.03 -13.53 4.59
C MET A 139 21.86 -12.73 4.04
N SER A 140 21.68 -12.66 2.71
CA SER A 140 20.53 -11.98 2.09
C SER A 140 19.19 -12.61 2.50
N ARG A 141 19.12 -13.93 2.62
CA ARG A 141 17.89 -14.61 3.10
C ARG A 141 17.62 -14.30 4.58
N PHE A 142 18.64 -14.18 5.42
CA PHE A 142 18.47 -13.81 6.84
C PHE A 142 18.07 -12.35 7.06
N THR A 143 18.44 -11.45 6.13
CA THR A 143 18.19 -10.02 6.25
C THR A 143 17.02 -9.58 5.38
N ASN A 144 17.16 -9.60 4.05
CA ASN A 144 16.22 -9.02 3.10
C ASN A 144 14.87 -9.75 3.06
N ASP A 145 14.88 -11.09 3.02
CA ASP A 145 13.63 -11.87 2.98
C ASP A 145 12.87 -11.76 4.31
N VAL A 146 13.61 -11.82 5.42
CA VAL A 146 13.05 -11.65 6.77
C VAL A 146 12.51 -10.23 6.99
N GLU A 147 13.17 -9.21 6.45
CA GLU A 147 12.70 -7.81 6.50
C GLU A 147 11.46 -7.60 5.61
N SER A 148 11.39 -8.25 4.45
CA SER A 148 10.19 -8.24 3.61
C SER A 148 8.99 -8.84 4.34
N LEU A 149 9.20 -9.94 5.07
CA LEU A 149 8.20 -10.52 5.96
C LEU A 149 7.83 -9.59 7.11
N ARG A 150 8.81 -8.91 7.72
CA ARG A 150 8.57 -7.90 8.76
C ARG A 150 7.64 -6.80 8.27
N ALA A 151 7.94 -6.20 7.11
CA ALA A 151 7.14 -5.12 6.54
C ALA A 151 5.70 -5.58 6.26
N PHE A 152 5.55 -6.78 5.70
CA PHE A 152 4.23 -7.36 5.47
C PHE A 152 3.45 -7.60 6.77
N LEU A 153 4.07 -8.17 7.80
CA LEU A 153 3.40 -8.44 9.09
C LEU A 153 3.05 -7.16 9.85
N SER A 154 3.96 -6.19 9.85
CA SER A 154 3.82 -4.94 10.61
C SER A 154 2.74 -4.03 10.00
N GLN A 155 2.76 -3.86 8.67
CA GLN A 155 1.92 -2.89 7.99
C GLN A 155 0.97 -3.53 6.99
N GLY A 156 1.48 -4.45 6.14
CA GLY A 156 0.68 -5.07 5.07
C GLY A 156 -0.57 -5.79 5.57
N LEU A 157 -0.44 -6.62 6.60
CA LEU A 157 -1.56 -7.39 7.15
C LEU A 157 -2.65 -6.48 7.76
N SER A 158 -2.23 -5.50 8.57
CA SER A 158 -3.14 -4.49 9.14
C SER A 158 -3.85 -3.68 8.06
N GLN A 159 -3.09 -3.28 7.03
CA GLN A 159 -3.61 -2.45 5.95
C GLN A 159 -4.62 -3.20 5.08
N LEU A 160 -4.38 -4.48 4.78
CA LEU A 160 -5.31 -5.31 4.01
C LEU A 160 -6.66 -5.43 4.71
N ILE A 161 -6.66 -5.75 6.01
CA ILE A 161 -7.88 -5.89 6.80
C ILE A 161 -8.60 -4.53 6.91
N SER A 162 -7.86 -3.46 7.24
CA SER A 162 -8.43 -2.11 7.35
C SER A 162 -9.04 -1.66 6.03
N SER A 163 -8.35 -1.87 4.90
CA SER A 163 -8.82 -1.45 3.58
C SER A 163 -10.09 -2.21 3.18
N ALA A 164 -10.17 -3.51 3.46
CA ALA A 164 -11.38 -4.29 3.21
C ALA A 164 -12.58 -3.76 4.02
N ILE A 165 -12.39 -3.50 5.31
CA ILE A 165 -13.44 -2.97 6.18
C ILE A 165 -13.86 -1.57 5.77
N THR A 166 -12.91 -0.69 5.43
CA THR A 166 -13.21 0.66 4.97
C THR A 166 -13.96 0.63 3.64
N ILE A 167 -13.55 -0.19 2.67
CA ILE A 167 -14.26 -0.33 1.38
C ILE A 167 -15.70 -0.82 1.61
N VAL A 168 -15.89 -1.90 2.36
CA VAL A 168 -17.23 -2.46 2.62
C VAL A 168 -18.07 -1.49 3.45
N GLY A 169 -17.49 -0.89 4.50
CA GLY A 169 -18.17 0.06 5.38
C GLY A 169 -18.62 1.31 4.64
N SER A 170 -17.72 1.96 3.89
CA SER A 170 -18.04 3.12 3.06
C SER A 170 -19.08 2.78 2.00
N PHE A 171 -18.96 1.63 1.33
CA PHE A 171 -19.94 1.21 0.32
C PHE A 171 -21.35 1.00 0.90
N CYS A 172 -21.46 0.35 2.07
CA CYS A 172 -22.74 0.19 2.76
C CYS A 172 -23.37 1.53 3.16
N ILE A 173 -22.56 2.49 3.63
CA ILE A 173 -23.03 3.83 4.01
C ILE A 173 -23.45 4.64 2.78
N MET A 174 -22.69 4.55 1.68
CA MET A 174 -23.05 5.19 0.41
C MET A 174 -24.41 4.70 -0.09
N LEU A 175 -24.64 3.36 -0.07
CA LEU A 175 -25.92 2.76 -0.44
C LEU A 175 -27.06 3.21 0.47
N TYR A 176 -26.81 3.38 1.77
CA TYR A 176 -27.79 3.88 2.73
C TYR A 176 -28.22 5.31 2.43
N TYR A 177 -27.30 6.20 2.05
CA TYR A 177 -27.62 7.60 1.75
C TYR A 177 -28.28 7.80 0.39
N SER A 178 -27.68 7.26 -0.67
CA SER A 178 -28.24 7.38 -2.01
C SER A 178 -27.69 6.30 -2.94
N PRO A 179 -28.52 5.33 -3.34
CA PRO A 179 -28.14 4.34 -4.34
C PRO A 179 -27.74 4.97 -5.68
N LEU A 180 -28.36 6.10 -6.06
CA LEU A 180 -28.08 6.76 -7.33
C LEU A 180 -26.68 7.38 -7.38
N LEU A 181 -26.28 8.13 -6.34
CA LEU A 181 -24.93 8.66 -6.22
C LEU A 181 -23.89 7.54 -6.09
N THR A 182 -24.25 6.44 -5.42
CA THR A 182 -23.35 5.28 -5.27
C THR A 182 -23.02 4.65 -6.63
N VAL A 183 -24.01 4.44 -7.50
CA VAL A 183 -23.77 3.90 -8.85
C VAL A 183 -22.80 4.78 -9.64
N LEU A 184 -22.94 6.10 -9.54
CA LEU A 184 -22.03 7.04 -10.19
C LEU A 184 -20.59 6.87 -9.70
N VAL A 185 -20.38 6.82 -8.38
CA VAL A 185 -19.05 6.61 -7.80
C VAL A 185 -18.48 5.26 -8.21
N VAL A 186 -19.28 4.19 -8.21
CA VAL A 186 -18.86 2.86 -8.65
C VAL A 186 -18.41 2.88 -10.12
N VAL A 187 -19.16 3.55 -11.00
CA VAL A 187 -18.78 3.70 -12.42
C VAL A 187 -17.45 4.46 -12.55
N MET A 188 -17.27 5.54 -11.80
CA MET A 188 -16.01 6.29 -11.78
C MET A 188 -14.84 5.46 -11.27
N VAL A 189 -15.04 4.66 -10.21
CA VAL A 189 -14.02 3.74 -9.69
C VAL A 189 -13.67 2.65 -10.71
N LEU A 190 -14.66 2.06 -11.40
CA LEU A 190 -14.40 1.10 -12.47
C LEU A 190 -13.60 1.72 -13.62
N PHE A 191 -13.92 2.98 -13.98
CA PHE A 191 -13.17 3.74 -14.97
C PHE A 191 -11.72 4.01 -14.53
N MET A 192 -11.51 4.39 -13.26
CA MET A 192 -10.17 4.54 -12.68
C MET A 192 -9.38 3.22 -12.74
N ILE A 193 -10.00 2.10 -12.35
CA ILE A 193 -9.38 0.76 -12.40
C ILE A 193 -8.98 0.41 -13.84
N PHE A 194 -9.82 0.71 -14.83
CA PHE A 194 -9.51 0.50 -16.24
C PHE A 194 -8.26 1.28 -16.68
N ILE A 195 -8.18 2.57 -16.35
CA ILE A 195 -7.03 3.43 -16.65
C ILE A 195 -5.76 2.90 -15.99
N VAL A 196 -5.82 2.60 -14.69
CA VAL A 196 -4.70 2.05 -13.91
C VAL A 196 -4.22 0.73 -14.54
N THR A 197 -5.15 -0.13 -14.95
CA THR A 197 -4.79 -1.41 -15.56
C THR A 197 -4.09 -1.22 -16.91
N LYS A 198 -4.57 -0.29 -17.75
CA LYS A 198 -3.96 0.00 -19.07
C LYS A 198 -2.58 0.63 -18.93
N LEU A 199 -2.44 1.68 -18.12
CA LEU A 199 -1.17 2.37 -17.89
C LEU A 199 -0.19 1.52 -17.09
N GLY A 200 -0.68 0.79 -16.08
CA GLY A 200 0.10 -0.13 -15.27
C GLY A 200 0.71 -1.27 -16.09
N LYS A 201 -0.03 -1.83 -17.06
CA LYS A 201 0.53 -2.82 -18.00
C LYS A 201 1.70 -2.26 -18.82
N LYS A 202 1.57 -1.01 -19.29
CA LYS A 202 2.64 -0.35 -20.05
C LYS A 202 3.85 -0.04 -19.17
N SER A 203 3.63 0.49 -17.96
CA SER A 203 4.69 0.72 -16.97
C SER A 203 5.40 -0.60 -16.61
N SER A 204 4.67 -1.67 -16.33
CA SER A 204 5.22 -3.00 -16.03
C SER A 204 6.09 -3.56 -17.18
N PHE A 205 5.67 -3.35 -18.43
CA PHE A 205 6.48 -3.72 -19.60
C PHE A 205 7.83 -2.97 -19.62
N TYR A 206 7.83 -1.64 -19.43
CA TYR A 206 9.06 -0.86 -19.38
C TYR A 206 9.93 -1.18 -18.16
N PHE A 207 9.35 -1.44 -16.99
CA PHE A 207 10.09 -1.90 -15.81
C PHE A 207 10.79 -3.23 -16.06
N LYS A 208 10.15 -4.16 -16.77
CA LYS A 208 10.79 -5.42 -17.18
C LYS A 208 11.98 -5.16 -18.13
N LYS A 209 11.82 -4.26 -19.11
CA LYS A 209 12.89 -3.87 -20.03
C LYS A 209 14.04 -3.15 -19.31
N GLN A 210 13.71 -2.27 -18.37
CA GLN A 210 14.68 -1.59 -17.50
C GLN A 210 15.50 -2.62 -16.71
N GLN A 211 14.85 -3.59 -16.05
CA GLN A 211 15.55 -4.63 -15.29
C GLN A 211 16.46 -5.49 -16.19
N GLN A 212 16.02 -5.80 -17.42
CA GLN A 212 16.86 -6.49 -18.39
C GLN A 212 18.11 -5.67 -18.76
N ASN A 213 17.93 -4.38 -19.07
CA ASN A 213 19.04 -3.48 -19.42
C ASN A 213 19.99 -3.24 -18.25
N ILE A 214 19.49 -3.13 -17.01
CA ILE A 214 20.33 -3.08 -15.79
C ILE A 214 21.20 -4.34 -15.71
N GLY A 215 20.64 -5.51 -16.00
CA GLY A 215 21.39 -6.76 -16.01
C GLY A 215 22.49 -6.81 -17.08
N VAL A 216 22.25 -6.22 -18.25
CA VAL A 216 23.27 -6.10 -19.32
C VAL A 216 24.37 -5.13 -18.90
N VAL A 217 24.01 -3.93 -18.42
CA VAL A 217 24.95 -2.91 -17.97
C VAL A 217 25.81 -3.43 -16.81
N ASN A 218 25.21 -4.06 -15.80
CA ASN A 218 25.94 -4.60 -14.67
C ASN A 218 26.87 -5.75 -15.07
N GLY A 219 26.43 -6.64 -15.96
CA GLY A 219 27.29 -7.71 -16.49
C GLY A 219 28.48 -7.16 -17.27
N PHE A 220 28.26 -6.12 -18.08
CA PHE A 220 29.33 -5.45 -18.80
C PHE A 220 30.32 -4.75 -17.85
N ILE A 221 29.83 -4.10 -16.80
CA ILE A 221 30.69 -3.50 -15.76
C ILE A 221 31.52 -4.58 -15.05
N GLU A 222 30.90 -5.69 -14.66
CA GLU A 222 31.57 -6.79 -13.98
C GLU A 222 32.72 -7.36 -14.83
N GLU A 223 32.46 -7.67 -16.10
CA GLU A 223 33.47 -8.18 -17.05
C GLU A 223 34.57 -7.14 -17.34
N THR A 224 34.21 -5.86 -17.49
CA THR A 224 35.18 -4.80 -17.77
C THR A 224 36.11 -4.52 -16.59
N ILE A 225 35.58 -4.56 -15.36
CA ILE A 225 36.36 -4.32 -14.15
C ILE A 225 37.26 -5.53 -13.84
N GLU A 226 36.76 -6.76 -13.98
CA GLU A 226 37.58 -7.97 -13.83
C GLU A 226 38.68 -8.03 -14.91
N GLY A 227 38.35 -7.64 -16.14
CA GLY A 227 39.25 -7.57 -17.29
C GLY A 227 40.06 -6.27 -17.42
N GLN A 228 40.04 -5.36 -16.43
CA GLN A 228 40.58 -4.00 -16.58
C GLN A 228 42.04 -3.97 -17.07
N LYS A 229 42.88 -4.91 -16.61
CA LYS A 229 44.28 -5.01 -17.06
C LYS A 229 44.37 -5.29 -18.55
N VAL A 230 43.53 -6.17 -19.08
CA VAL A 230 43.47 -6.51 -20.51
C VAL A 230 43.06 -5.27 -21.30
N VAL A 231 42.02 -4.55 -20.84
CA VAL A 231 41.57 -3.30 -21.47
C VAL A 231 42.71 -2.29 -21.59
N LYS A 232 43.48 -2.11 -20.51
CA LYS A 232 44.61 -1.18 -20.43
C LYS A 232 45.79 -1.61 -21.30
N VAL A 233 46.13 -2.89 -21.33
CA VAL A 233 47.25 -3.41 -22.15
C VAL A 233 46.96 -3.29 -23.65
N PHE A 234 45.70 -3.46 -24.05
CA PHE A 234 45.29 -3.33 -25.45
C PHE A 234 44.87 -1.90 -25.84
N ASN A 235 44.94 -0.91 -24.95
CA ASN A 235 44.46 0.47 -25.18
C ASN A 235 43.03 0.55 -25.74
N HIS A 236 42.12 -0.27 -25.21
CA HIS A 236 40.74 -0.40 -25.69
C HIS A 236 39.72 0.45 -24.89
N GLU A 237 40.16 1.42 -24.09
CA GLU A 237 39.28 2.20 -23.22
C GLU A 237 38.20 2.96 -23.99
N GLU A 238 38.54 3.62 -25.09
CA GLU A 238 37.58 4.41 -25.86
C GLU A 238 36.51 3.53 -26.52
N LYS A 239 36.89 2.34 -27.04
CA LYS A 239 35.93 1.37 -27.58
C LYS A 239 34.96 0.85 -26.51
N ILE A 240 35.47 0.59 -25.30
CA ILE A 240 34.66 0.15 -24.17
C ILE A 240 33.72 1.25 -23.71
N LYS A 241 34.17 2.51 -23.68
CA LYS A 241 33.30 3.66 -23.37
C LYS A 241 32.19 3.83 -24.41
N GLU A 242 32.51 3.69 -25.69
CA GLU A 242 31.52 3.77 -26.77
C GLU A 242 30.45 2.68 -26.61
N HIS A 243 30.87 1.43 -26.42
CA HIS A 243 29.94 0.32 -26.20
C HIS A 243 29.12 0.49 -24.91
N PHE A 244 29.75 0.99 -23.83
CA PHE A 244 29.05 1.35 -22.60
C PHE A 244 27.99 2.43 -22.86
N GLY A 245 28.30 3.43 -23.69
CA GLY A 245 27.37 4.46 -24.12
C GLY A 245 26.11 3.90 -24.77
N GLU A 246 26.24 2.93 -25.67
CA GLU A 246 25.11 2.28 -26.35
C GLU A 246 24.19 1.53 -25.38
N ILE A 247 24.77 0.68 -24.51
CA ILE A 247 23.99 -0.10 -23.54
C ILE A 247 23.37 0.81 -22.47
N ASN A 248 24.06 1.86 -22.06
CA ASN A 248 23.56 2.84 -21.11
C ASN A 248 22.43 3.69 -21.71
N GLU A 249 22.50 4.02 -23.01
CA GLU A 249 21.43 4.71 -23.71
C GLU A 249 20.16 3.85 -23.82
N ASN A 250 20.31 2.55 -24.03
CA ASN A 250 19.20 1.60 -23.97
C ASN A 250 18.58 1.53 -22.57
N LEU A 251 19.41 1.54 -21.51
CA LEU A 251 18.96 1.63 -20.13
C LEU A 251 18.23 2.95 -19.87
N ARG A 252 18.75 4.09 -20.37
CA ARG A 252 18.13 5.41 -20.24
C ARG A 252 16.74 5.40 -20.86
N LYS A 253 16.59 4.98 -22.12
CA LYS A 253 15.29 4.90 -22.82
C LYS A 253 14.28 4.02 -22.08
N ALA A 254 14.72 2.87 -21.57
CA ALA A 254 13.85 1.97 -20.80
C ALA A 254 13.43 2.57 -19.45
N SER A 255 14.38 3.16 -18.72
CA SER A 255 14.15 3.82 -17.42
C SER A 255 13.24 5.04 -17.56
N THR A 256 13.43 5.87 -18.59
CA THR A 256 12.55 7.00 -18.88
C THR A 256 11.13 6.50 -19.13
N GLY A 257 10.94 5.51 -20.00
CA GLY A 257 9.62 4.94 -20.25
C GLY A 257 8.95 4.38 -18.98
N ALA A 258 9.68 3.63 -18.16
CA ALA A 258 9.16 3.03 -16.92
C ALA A 258 8.68 4.11 -15.95
N ASN A 259 9.53 5.11 -15.68
CA ASN A 259 9.22 6.18 -14.75
C ASN A 259 8.15 7.13 -15.29
N THR A 260 8.15 7.48 -16.58
CA THR A 260 7.09 8.33 -17.16
C THR A 260 5.71 7.72 -16.95
N PHE A 261 5.52 6.43 -17.27
CA PHE A 261 4.21 5.79 -17.04
C PHE A 261 3.87 5.62 -15.56
N ALA A 262 4.87 5.41 -14.70
CA ALA A 262 4.66 5.30 -13.25
C ALA A 262 4.27 6.65 -12.62
N SER A 263 4.98 7.73 -12.98
CA SER A 263 4.78 9.07 -12.44
C SER A 263 3.48 9.70 -12.90
N ILE A 264 2.99 9.38 -14.11
CA ILE A 264 1.71 9.91 -14.63
C ILE A 264 0.49 9.31 -13.90
N LEU A 265 0.60 8.09 -13.34
CA LEU A 265 -0.51 7.42 -12.66
C LEU A 265 -1.05 8.24 -11.49
N PHE A 266 -0.18 8.76 -10.61
CA PHE A 266 -0.61 9.48 -9.41
C PHE A 266 -1.36 10.79 -9.72
N PRO A 267 -0.83 11.71 -10.55
CA PRO A 267 -1.56 12.91 -10.96
C PRO A 267 -2.86 12.60 -11.70
N LEU A 268 -2.90 11.57 -12.55
CA LEU A 268 -4.14 11.18 -13.22
C LEU A 268 -5.20 10.70 -12.23
N MET A 269 -4.82 9.88 -11.25
CA MET A 269 -5.75 9.43 -10.21
C MET A 269 -6.24 10.58 -9.34
N GLY A 270 -5.35 11.52 -8.99
CA GLY A 270 -5.72 12.73 -8.25
C GLY A 270 -6.76 13.57 -9.01
N ASN A 271 -6.51 13.85 -10.30
CA ASN A 271 -7.45 14.60 -11.14
C ASN A 271 -8.79 13.88 -11.31
N LEU A 272 -8.78 12.56 -11.55
CA LEU A 272 -10.02 11.78 -11.64
C LEU A 272 -10.80 11.80 -10.31
N SER A 273 -10.10 11.78 -9.18
CA SER A 273 -10.72 11.91 -7.86
C SER A 273 -11.40 13.27 -7.69
N HIS A 274 -10.74 14.37 -8.11
CA HIS A 274 -11.33 15.71 -8.08
C HIS A 274 -12.52 15.85 -9.03
N ILE A 275 -12.45 15.26 -10.23
CA ILE A 275 -13.58 15.22 -11.17
C ILE A 275 -14.76 14.43 -10.55
N ASN A 276 -14.49 13.26 -9.97
CA ASN A 276 -15.51 12.47 -9.29
C ASN A 276 -16.15 13.25 -8.15
N TYR A 277 -15.34 13.94 -7.33
CA TYR A 277 -15.82 14.82 -6.26
C TYR A 277 -16.72 15.94 -6.81
N ALA A 278 -16.29 16.64 -7.86
CA ALA A 278 -17.06 17.74 -8.46
C ALA A 278 -18.41 17.28 -9.04
N ILE A 279 -18.42 16.16 -9.78
CA ILE A 279 -19.65 15.59 -10.37
C ILE A 279 -20.60 15.13 -9.26
N THR A 280 -20.06 14.44 -8.25
CA THR A 280 -20.84 13.93 -7.10
C THR A 280 -21.41 15.09 -6.28
N ALA A 281 -20.64 16.17 -6.07
CA ALA A 281 -21.11 17.36 -5.37
C ALA A 281 -22.19 18.10 -6.16
N ALA A 282 -22.04 18.24 -7.48
CA ALA A 282 -23.03 18.90 -8.34
C ALA A 282 -24.37 18.14 -8.35
N LEU A 283 -24.34 16.83 -8.58
CA LEU A 283 -25.54 15.99 -8.59
C LEU A 283 -26.14 15.83 -7.20
N GLY A 284 -25.30 15.70 -6.17
CA GLY A 284 -25.72 15.71 -4.77
C GLY A 284 -26.46 17.00 -4.41
N GLY A 285 -25.95 18.15 -4.85
CA GLY A 285 -26.61 19.44 -4.67
C GLY A 285 -28.00 19.50 -5.31
N VAL A 286 -28.14 19.01 -6.55
CA VAL A 286 -29.45 18.93 -7.22
C VAL A 286 -30.41 18.00 -6.47
N LEU A 287 -29.93 16.88 -5.95
CA LEU A 287 -30.73 15.94 -5.14
C LEU A 287 -31.17 16.56 -3.81
N ALA A 288 -30.33 17.40 -3.19
CA ALA A 288 -30.70 18.12 -1.98
C ALA A 288 -31.75 19.21 -2.22
N ILE A 289 -31.66 19.93 -3.34
CA ILE A 289 -32.70 20.90 -3.74
C ILE A 289 -34.05 20.20 -3.94
N LYS A 290 -34.04 18.98 -4.48
CA LYS A 290 -35.24 18.14 -4.64
C LYS A 290 -35.75 17.50 -3.33
N GLY A 291 -35.08 17.73 -2.20
CA GLY A 291 -35.44 17.18 -0.89
C GLY A 291 -35.14 15.69 -0.70
N ALA A 292 -34.44 15.05 -1.64
CA ALA A 292 -34.11 13.62 -1.58
C ALA A 292 -32.90 13.32 -0.68
N LEU A 293 -32.07 14.33 -0.38
CA LEU A 293 -30.86 14.21 0.43
C LEU A 293 -30.66 15.49 1.27
N THR A 294 -30.16 15.38 2.51
CA THR A 294 -29.81 16.58 3.29
C THR A 294 -28.43 17.10 2.88
N ALA A 295 -28.15 18.38 3.13
CA ALA A 295 -26.84 18.96 2.80
C ALA A 295 -25.70 18.29 3.58
N GLY A 296 -25.93 17.90 4.84
CA GLY A 296 -25.01 17.09 5.62
C GLY A 296 -24.85 15.67 5.06
N GLY A 297 -25.90 15.09 4.47
CA GLY A 297 -25.82 13.81 3.76
C GLY A 297 -24.91 13.86 2.54
N ILE A 298 -24.87 14.98 1.81
CA ILE A 298 -23.89 15.20 0.73
C ILE A 298 -22.48 15.24 1.30
N VAL A 299 -22.26 16.02 2.37
CA VAL A 299 -20.92 16.14 2.97
C VAL A 299 -20.43 14.79 3.48
N ALA A 300 -21.28 14.03 4.18
CA ALA A 300 -20.95 12.68 4.65
C ALA A 300 -20.72 11.68 3.51
N PHE A 301 -21.37 11.85 2.36
CA PHE A 301 -21.15 11.03 1.17
C PHE A 301 -19.82 11.34 0.45
N LEU A 302 -19.38 12.60 0.52
CA LEU A 302 -18.15 13.07 -0.13
C LEU A 302 -16.88 12.80 0.68
N THR A 303 -16.99 12.58 2.00
CA THR A 303 -15.89 12.22 2.92
C THR A 303 -15.64 10.72 3.00
#